data_AF-A0AAV5RXQ7-F1
#
_entry.id   AF-A0AAV5RXQ7-F1
#
_cell.length_a   1.000
_cell.length_b   1.000
_cell.length_c   1.000
_cell.angle_alpha   90.00
_cell.angle_beta   90.00
_cell.angle_gamma   90.00
#
_symmetry.space_group_name_H-M   'P 1'
#
loop_
_entity.id
_entity.type
_entity.pdbx_description
1 polymer ?
#
loop_
_entity_poly.entity_id
_entity_poly.type
_entity_poly.pdbx_seq_one_letter_code
_entity_poly.pdbx_strand_id
1 'polypeptide(L)'
;MVFGVKDALYKLGRTLTSTDEVLPNTPDSRNTTPNPPELYHTATDSNLFANSNPNDFDDMDMLPPVNLKGYLPTTKNRLLTVEMCDEIRSLMPTRIQLYNDWHLLYSLEQHGASLHTLYNNITPDDDVNRRIGYVIVIKDRQNGIFGAYANDPWLPHENKRFYGNGECFLWKLEKVPELVIKESADNTLQRTQTEHRKWQFVGYPYTGLNEFAIYCTSEFLSMGAGDGHYGLWCDSSLLRGVSYPCDTFGNETLSKEGPKFHINGVEIWRVG
;
A
#
# COMPACT_ATOMS: atom_id res chain seq x y z
N MET A 1 15.53 -7.10 -15.23
CA MET A 1 15.63 -7.98 -14.07
C MET A 1 14.93 -7.25 -12.93
N VAL A 2 13.62 -7.43 -12.79
CA VAL A 2 12.79 -6.69 -11.83
C VAL A 2 12.41 -7.68 -10.75
N PHE A 3 13.04 -7.55 -9.58
CA PHE A 3 12.67 -8.32 -8.41
C PHE A 3 11.33 -7.81 -7.90
N GLY A 4 10.36 -8.72 -7.79
CA GLY A 4 9.05 -8.42 -7.22
C GLY A 4 9.23 -7.98 -5.77
N VAL A 5 8.63 -6.84 -5.42
CA VAL A 5 8.64 -6.24 -4.08
C VAL A 5 8.19 -7.22 -2.98
N LYS A 6 7.45 -8.28 -3.35
CA LYS A 6 6.98 -9.36 -2.47
C LYS A 6 8.12 -10.17 -1.83
N ASP A 7 9.28 -10.35 -2.49
CA ASP A 7 10.41 -11.13 -1.94
C ASP A 7 11.31 -10.31 -0.99
N ALA A 8 11.36 -8.98 -1.14
CA ALA A 8 12.28 -8.14 -0.38
C ALA A 8 11.79 -7.89 1.06
N LEU A 9 10.46 -7.74 1.24
CA LEU A 9 9.86 -7.56 2.57
C LEU A 9 10.01 -8.81 3.45
N TYR A 10 10.02 -10.00 2.84
CA TYR A 10 10.14 -11.27 3.54
C TYR A 10 11.54 -11.50 4.14
N LYS A 11 12.58 -10.84 3.62
CA LYS A 11 13.97 -10.94 4.13
C LYS A 11 14.31 -9.93 5.24
N LEU A 12 13.61 -8.79 5.32
CA LEU A 12 13.89 -7.80 6.38
C LEU A 12 13.33 -8.21 7.76
N GLY A 13 12.25 -9.01 7.79
CA GLY A 13 11.60 -9.44 9.04
C GLY A 13 12.35 -10.50 9.86
N ARG A 14 13.42 -11.12 9.33
CA ARG A 14 14.17 -12.19 10.01
C ARG A 14 15.47 -11.76 10.70
N THR A 15 15.84 -10.48 10.71
CA THR A 15 17.17 -10.04 11.21
C THR A 15 17.13 -9.23 12.50
N LEU A 16 16.04 -9.26 13.28
CA LEU A 16 15.97 -8.58 14.58
C LEU A 16 15.50 -9.51 15.69
N THR A 17 16.29 -10.55 15.96
CA THR A 17 16.36 -11.15 17.30
C THR A 17 17.74 -11.77 17.52
N SER A 18 18.36 -11.37 18.63
CA SER A 18 19.48 -12.03 19.34
C SER A 18 20.90 -11.57 19.01
N THR A 19 21.39 -10.62 19.80
CA THR A 19 22.77 -10.61 20.30
C THR A 19 22.75 -10.19 21.77
N ASP A 20 22.78 -11.18 22.68
CA ASP A 20 23.16 -10.97 24.08
C ASP A 20 24.68 -10.74 24.13
N GLU A 21 25.12 -9.55 24.55
CA GLU A 21 26.53 -9.29 24.87
C GLU A 21 26.85 -9.70 26.31
N VAL A 22 27.81 -10.62 26.43
CA VAL A 22 28.39 -11.14 27.67
C VAL A 22 29.56 -10.25 28.10
N LEU A 23 29.51 -9.69 29.32
CA LEU A 23 30.64 -9.02 29.97
C LEU A 23 31.54 -10.02 30.73
N PRO A 24 32.87 -9.79 30.82
CA PRO A 24 33.79 -10.73 31.47
C PRO A 24 33.91 -10.52 32.99
N ASN A 25 33.99 -11.64 33.72
CA ASN A 25 34.22 -11.76 35.17
C ASN A 25 35.69 -11.58 35.56
N THR A 26 35.95 -11.11 36.78
CA THR A 26 37.09 -11.52 37.63
C THR A 26 36.70 -11.51 39.14
N PRO A 27 37.43 -12.24 40.01
CA PRO A 27 36.83 -13.07 41.06
C PRO A 27 37.07 -12.57 42.51
N ASP A 28 36.33 -13.10 43.49
CA ASP A 28 36.94 -13.68 44.72
C ASP A 28 35.98 -14.39 45.70
N SER A 29 36.35 -15.65 46.00
CA SER A 29 36.34 -16.38 47.29
C SER A 29 35.10 -16.43 48.22
N ARG A 30 34.56 -17.64 48.48
CA ARG A 30 34.77 -18.47 49.70
C ARG A 30 33.74 -19.62 49.83
N ASN A 31 34.26 -20.75 50.32
CA ASN A 31 33.66 -22.08 50.56
C ASN A 31 32.39 -22.09 51.43
N THR A 32 31.49 -23.08 51.19
CA THR A 32 31.22 -24.25 52.09
C THR A 32 30.13 -25.19 51.50
N THR A 33 30.42 -26.49 51.41
CA THR A 33 29.48 -27.64 51.26
C THR A 33 28.87 -28.02 52.64
N PRO A 34 27.84 -28.91 52.81
CA PRO A 34 27.52 -30.11 52.00
C PRO A 34 26.04 -30.61 51.86
N ASN A 35 25.83 -31.44 50.82
CA ASN A 35 24.95 -32.62 50.64
C ASN A 35 23.38 -32.57 50.60
N PRO A 36 22.74 -33.53 49.87
CA PRO A 36 21.39 -33.47 49.27
C PRO A 36 20.31 -34.20 50.12
N PRO A 37 19.00 -34.13 49.78
CA PRO A 37 18.40 -35.26 49.04
C PRO A 37 17.14 -34.97 48.17
N GLU A 38 16.86 -35.98 47.34
CA GLU A 38 15.54 -36.54 46.94
C GLU A 38 14.67 -35.97 45.80
N LEU A 39 14.44 -36.90 44.87
CA LEU A 39 13.56 -36.92 43.71
C LEU A 39 12.09 -36.97 44.12
N TYR A 40 11.26 -36.17 43.44
CA TYR A 40 9.86 -36.52 43.20
C TYR A 40 9.57 -36.43 41.70
N HIS A 41 9.24 -37.59 41.13
CA HIS A 41 8.69 -37.74 39.79
C HIS A 41 7.24 -37.25 39.76
N THR A 42 6.87 -36.49 38.72
CA THR A 42 5.54 -36.58 38.11
C THR A 42 5.66 -36.37 36.61
N ALA A 43 4.92 -37.21 35.88
CA ALA A 43 5.09 -37.56 34.48
C ALA A 43 4.92 -36.42 33.47
N THR A 44 5.71 -36.46 32.40
CA THR A 44 5.51 -35.69 31.17
C THR A 44 4.42 -36.35 30.32
N ASP A 45 3.28 -35.66 30.15
CA ASP A 45 2.27 -36.01 29.15
C ASP A 45 2.80 -35.72 27.75
N SER A 46 3.29 -36.77 27.09
CA SER A 46 3.86 -36.71 25.73
C SER A 46 2.81 -36.87 24.62
N ASN A 47 1.62 -36.26 24.76
CA ASN A 47 0.50 -36.46 23.83
C ASN A 47 -0.11 -35.18 23.20
N LEU A 48 0.60 -34.04 23.21
CA LEU A 48 0.10 -32.81 22.58
C LEU A 48 0.58 -32.55 21.13
N PHE A 49 1.37 -33.46 20.53
CA PHE A 49 1.96 -33.26 19.19
C PHE A 49 1.58 -34.34 18.18
N ALA A 50 0.35 -34.84 18.23
CA ALA A 50 -0.14 -35.83 17.27
C ALA A 50 -1.46 -35.37 16.63
N ASN A 51 -1.38 -34.32 15.80
CA ASN A 51 -2.20 -34.11 14.60
C ASN A 51 -2.08 -32.65 14.13
N SER A 52 -1.01 -32.32 13.42
CA SER A 52 -0.98 -31.13 12.56
C SER A 52 -0.72 -31.61 11.14
N ASN A 53 -1.69 -31.38 10.26
CA ASN A 53 -1.57 -31.69 8.84
C ASN A 53 -0.45 -30.80 8.26
N PRO A 54 0.42 -31.29 7.35
CA PRO A 54 1.51 -30.48 6.80
C PRO A 54 1.05 -29.28 5.96
N ASN A 55 -0.26 -29.20 5.65
CA ASN A 55 -0.87 -28.14 4.85
C ASN A 55 -1.40 -26.96 5.68
N ASP A 56 -1.36 -27.00 7.02
CA ASP A 56 -1.90 -25.91 7.87
C ASP A 56 -0.94 -24.72 8.04
N PHE A 57 0.26 -24.76 7.44
CA PHE A 57 1.24 -23.67 7.52
C PHE A 57 1.15 -22.66 6.35
N ASP A 58 0.43 -22.98 5.28
CA ASP A 58 0.32 -22.08 4.11
C ASP A 58 -0.81 -21.02 4.25
N ASP A 59 -1.73 -21.20 5.19
CA ASP A 59 -2.88 -20.28 5.38
C ASP A 59 -2.62 -19.13 6.38
N MET A 60 -1.45 -19.11 7.06
CA MET A 60 -1.18 -18.18 8.16
C MET A 60 -0.59 -16.81 7.77
N ASP A 61 -0.26 -16.60 6.49
CA ASP A 61 0.48 -15.40 6.04
C ASP A 61 -0.25 -14.50 5.02
N MET A 62 -1.48 -14.83 4.61
CA MET A 62 -2.25 -13.99 3.70
C MET A 62 -3.16 -13.01 4.46
N LEU A 63 -2.98 -11.71 4.19
CA LEU A 63 -3.92 -10.70 4.67
C LEU A 63 -5.32 -11.00 4.09
N PRO A 64 -6.39 -10.90 4.91
CA PRO A 64 -7.75 -11.09 4.41
C PRO A 64 -8.08 -10.08 3.29
N PRO A 65 -9.01 -10.43 2.38
CA PRO A 65 -9.33 -9.61 1.22
C PRO A 65 -9.91 -8.25 1.62
N VAL A 66 -9.64 -7.24 0.80
CA VAL A 66 -10.17 -5.89 1.00
C VAL A 66 -11.69 -5.84 0.77
N ASN A 67 -12.41 -5.22 1.70
CA ASN A 67 -13.83 -4.94 1.61
C ASN A 67 -14.05 -3.48 1.20
N LEU A 68 -14.58 -3.27 0.00
CA LEU A 68 -14.94 -1.94 -0.50
C LEU A 68 -16.37 -1.56 -0.05
N LYS A 69 -16.48 -0.49 0.73
CA LYS A 69 -17.74 0.03 1.30
C LYS A 69 -18.04 1.43 0.76
N GLY A 70 -19.32 1.80 0.67
CA GLY A 70 -19.76 3.16 0.33
C GLY A 70 -20.19 3.37 -1.13
N TYR A 71 -20.06 2.37 -2.00
CA TYR A 71 -20.70 2.42 -3.31
C TYR A 71 -22.22 2.43 -3.19
N LEU A 72 -22.88 3.36 -3.85
CA LEU A 72 -24.34 3.36 -3.98
C LEU A 72 -24.79 2.20 -4.88
N PRO A 73 -26.01 1.65 -4.69
CA PRO A 73 -26.56 0.62 -5.57
C PRO A 73 -26.67 1.05 -7.04
N THR A 74 -26.74 2.35 -7.28
CA THR A 74 -26.83 2.96 -8.61
C THR A 74 -25.47 3.17 -9.28
N THR A 75 -24.36 3.01 -8.56
CA THR A 75 -23.01 3.26 -9.07
C THR A 75 -22.58 2.15 -10.02
N LYS A 76 -22.36 2.52 -11.29
CA LYS A 76 -22.04 1.60 -12.37
C LYS A 76 -20.54 1.52 -12.64
N ASN A 77 -19.81 2.63 -12.61
CA ASN A 77 -18.39 2.65 -12.98
C ASN A 77 -17.48 2.66 -11.74
N ARG A 78 -17.40 1.51 -11.07
CA ARG A 78 -16.46 1.28 -9.97
C ARG A 78 -15.03 1.24 -10.50
N LEU A 79 -14.13 2.06 -9.95
CA LEU A 79 -12.75 2.12 -10.44
C LEU A 79 -11.86 1.03 -9.83
N LEU A 80 -12.06 0.70 -8.55
CA LEU A 80 -11.29 -0.33 -7.87
C LEU A 80 -11.96 -1.71 -7.87
N THR A 81 -11.14 -2.74 -8.05
CA THR A 81 -11.46 -4.14 -7.73
C THR A 81 -10.65 -4.58 -6.51
N VAL A 82 -11.06 -5.68 -5.85
CA VAL A 82 -10.35 -6.23 -4.68
C VAL A 82 -8.89 -6.54 -5.00
N GLU A 83 -8.63 -7.16 -6.16
CA GLU A 83 -7.26 -7.45 -6.64
C GLU A 83 -6.38 -6.19 -6.76
N MET A 84 -6.95 -5.08 -7.25
CA MET A 84 -6.22 -3.82 -7.34
C MET A 84 -5.89 -3.29 -5.95
N CYS A 85 -6.83 -3.41 -5.00
CA CYS A 85 -6.64 -2.95 -3.63
C CYS A 85 -5.51 -3.72 -2.96
N ASP A 86 -5.42 -5.04 -3.17
CA ASP A 86 -4.34 -5.85 -2.62
C ASP A 86 -2.97 -5.43 -3.13
N GLU A 87 -2.86 -5.10 -4.42
CA GLU A 87 -1.61 -4.61 -5.00
C GLU A 87 -1.24 -3.22 -4.46
N ILE A 88 -2.19 -2.28 -4.34
CA ILE A 88 -1.94 -0.96 -3.72
C ILE A 88 -1.57 -1.13 -2.24
N ARG A 89 -2.29 -1.98 -1.51
CA ARG A 89 -2.08 -2.29 -0.09
C ARG A 89 -0.68 -2.80 0.17
N SER A 90 -0.08 -3.56 -0.76
CA SER A 90 1.28 -4.08 -0.61
C SER A 90 2.36 -3.01 -0.41
N LEU A 91 2.11 -1.76 -0.84
CA LEU A 91 3.03 -0.62 -0.67
C LEU A 91 2.67 0.30 0.51
N MET A 92 1.49 0.11 1.13
CA MET A 92 1.10 0.90 2.30
C MET A 92 1.96 0.56 3.54
N PRO A 93 2.04 1.45 4.54
CA PRO A 93 2.67 1.11 5.82
C PRO A 93 2.05 -0.14 6.44
N THR A 94 2.86 -1.04 7.00
CA THR A 94 2.43 -2.36 7.52
C THR A 94 1.21 -2.26 8.45
N ARG A 95 1.15 -1.23 9.29
CA ARG A 95 0.01 -0.99 10.18
C ARG A 95 -1.30 -0.70 9.42
N ILE A 96 -1.23 0.03 8.32
CA ILE A 96 -2.39 0.37 7.49
C ILE A 96 -2.84 -0.84 6.67
N GLN A 97 -1.92 -1.74 6.30
CA GLN A 97 -2.24 -2.99 5.60
C GLN A 97 -3.18 -3.91 6.39
N LEU A 98 -3.23 -3.76 7.72
CA LEU A 98 -4.10 -4.55 8.59
C LEU A 98 -5.59 -4.16 8.47
N TYR A 99 -5.89 -2.98 7.91
CA TYR A 99 -7.26 -2.56 7.67
C TYR A 99 -7.77 -3.12 6.34
N ASN A 100 -8.80 -3.95 6.44
CA ASN A 100 -9.44 -4.55 5.27
C ASN A 100 -10.60 -3.72 4.75
N ASP A 101 -11.17 -2.87 5.61
CA ASP A 101 -12.31 -2.05 5.25
C ASP A 101 -11.84 -0.75 4.62
N TRP A 102 -12.20 -0.56 3.36
CA TRP A 102 -11.94 0.65 2.60
C TRP A 102 -13.27 1.36 2.38
N HIS A 103 -13.34 2.62 2.80
CA HIS A 103 -14.56 3.41 2.74
C HIS A 103 -14.47 4.47 1.65
N LEU A 104 -15.40 4.44 0.70
CA LEU A 104 -15.52 5.46 -0.33
C LEU A 104 -15.95 6.77 0.32
N LEU A 105 -15.09 7.78 0.30
CA LEU A 105 -15.40 9.12 0.76
C LEU A 105 -15.96 9.97 -0.38
N TYR A 106 -15.35 9.86 -1.56
CA TYR A 106 -15.75 10.64 -2.73
C TYR A 106 -15.66 9.80 -3.99
N SER A 107 -16.56 10.06 -4.92
CA SER A 107 -16.61 9.47 -6.26
C SER A 107 -17.20 10.49 -7.21
N LEU A 108 -16.53 10.72 -8.33
CA LEU A 108 -16.96 11.63 -9.38
C LEU A 108 -18.36 11.26 -9.91
N GLU A 109 -18.66 9.96 -10.01
CA GLU A 109 -19.96 9.46 -10.47
C GLU A 109 -21.07 9.72 -9.44
N GLN A 110 -20.78 9.58 -8.15
CA GLN A 110 -21.79 9.72 -7.09
C GLN A 110 -22.02 11.16 -6.65
N HIS A 111 -20.97 11.99 -6.64
CA HIS A 111 -20.99 13.31 -5.99
C HIS A 111 -20.80 14.48 -6.96
N GLY A 112 -20.51 14.21 -8.23
CA GLY A 112 -20.38 15.21 -9.29
C GLY A 112 -19.01 15.90 -9.33
N ALA A 113 -18.76 16.62 -10.42
CA ALA A 113 -17.46 17.17 -10.80
C ALA A 113 -17.13 18.51 -10.10
N SER A 114 -16.77 18.46 -8.81
CA SER A 114 -16.44 19.64 -8.01
C SER A 114 -15.39 19.35 -6.94
N LEU A 115 -14.26 20.06 -7.01
CA LEU A 115 -13.19 19.97 -6.01
C LEU A 115 -13.65 20.44 -4.63
N HIS A 116 -14.55 21.43 -4.57
CA HIS A 116 -15.15 21.84 -3.31
C HIS A 116 -15.98 20.72 -2.67
N THR A 117 -16.77 20.01 -3.48
CA THR A 117 -17.54 18.84 -3.01
C THR A 117 -16.60 17.73 -2.56
N LEU A 118 -15.49 17.51 -3.27
CA LEU A 118 -14.45 16.56 -2.86
C LEU A 118 -13.88 16.92 -1.48
N TYR A 119 -13.45 18.17 -1.26
CA TYR A 119 -12.91 18.61 0.03
C TYR A 119 -13.91 18.46 1.18
N ASN A 120 -15.18 18.79 0.95
CA ASN A 120 -16.21 18.62 1.98
C ASN A 120 -16.42 17.14 2.36
N ASN A 121 -16.33 16.21 1.40
CA ASN A 121 -16.54 14.78 1.68
C ASN A 121 -15.33 14.10 2.33
N ILE A 122 -14.11 14.59 2.09
CA ILE A 122 -12.89 13.98 2.64
C ILE A 122 -12.40 14.64 3.93
N THR A 123 -13.04 15.72 4.36
CA THR A 123 -12.76 16.37 5.64
C THR A 123 -13.10 15.37 6.76
N PRO A 124 -12.13 14.96 7.60
CA PRO A 124 -12.39 14.01 8.67
C PRO A 124 -13.32 14.62 9.74
N ASP A 125 -14.20 13.80 10.30
CA ASP A 125 -14.89 14.16 11.54
C ASP A 125 -13.88 14.24 12.71
N ASP A 126 -14.20 15.02 13.74
CA ASP A 126 -13.31 15.24 14.90
C ASP A 126 -12.92 13.94 15.65
N ASP A 127 -13.74 12.89 15.54
CA ASP A 127 -13.56 11.59 16.21
C ASP A 127 -12.82 10.53 15.36
N VAL A 128 -12.35 10.91 14.17
CA VAL A 128 -11.66 9.96 13.28
C VAL A 128 -10.27 9.62 13.83
N ASN A 129 -9.98 8.32 13.92
CA ASN A 129 -8.66 7.81 14.31
C ASN A 129 -7.57 8.41 13.40
N ARG A 130 -6.56 9.06 14.00
CA ARG A 130 -5.44 9.68 13.26
C ARG A 130 -4.50 8.69 12.58
N ARG A 131 -4.78 7.39 12.63
CA ARG A 131 -3.96 6.31 12.07
C ARG A 131 -4.68 5.61 10.91
N ILE A 132 -5.12 6.40 9.95
CA ILE A 132 -5.78 5.95 8.72
C ILE A 132 -4.96 6.40 7.51
N GLY A 133 -5.22 5.79 6.36
CA GLY A 133 -4.64 6.19 5.08
C GLY A 133 -5.71 6.63 4.09
N TYR A 134 -5.30 7.34 3.04
CA TYR A 134 -6.16 7.79 1.97
C TYR A 134 -5.61 7.33 0.62
N VAL A 135 -6.49 6.85 -0.26
CA VAL A 135 -6.14 6.47 -1.63
C VAL A 135 -6.98 7.28 -2.59
N ILE A 136 -6.33 8.05 -3.47
CA ILE A 136 -6.99 8.64 -4.64
C ILE A 136 -6.77 7.73 -5.84
N VAL A 137 -7.84 7.50 -6.59
CA VAL A 137 -7.87 6.67 -7.80
C VAL A 137 -8.42 7.51 -8.93
N ILE A 138 -7.71 7.52 -10.05
CA ILE A 138 -8.07 8.25 -11.25
C ILE A 138 -8.12 7.29 -12.42
N LYS A 139 -9.17 7.41 -13.22
CA LYS A 139 -9.30 6.72 -14.50
C LYS A 139 -9.28 7.75 -15.63
N ASP A 140 -8.35 7.58 -16.56
CA ASP A 140 -8.27 8.41 -17.77
C ASP A 140 -9.17 7.89 -18.91
N ARG A 141 -9.21 8.60 -20.06
CA ARG A 141 -10.02 8.18 -21.22
C ARG A 141 -9.44 6.99 -21.98
N GLN A 142 -8.18 6.65 -21.74
CA GLN A 142 -7.53 5.45 -22.29
C GLN A 142 -7.65 4.24 -21.34
N ASN A 143 -8.50 4.33 -20.30
CA ASN A 143 -8.67 3.30 -19.28
C ASN A 143 -7.38 2.98 -18.49
N GLY A 144 -6.44 3.93 -18.44
CA GLY A 144 -5.37 3.93 -17.46
C GLY A 144 -5.97 4.16 -16.06
N ILE A 145 -5.52 3.38 -15.09
CA ILE A 145 -5.89 3.53 -13.67
C ILE A 145 -4.60 3.83 -12.91
N PHE A 146 -4.59 4.94 -12.21
CA PHE A 146 -3.43 5.42 -11.46
C PHE A 146 -3.90 6.33 -10.34
N GLY A 147 -2.98 6.73 -9.47
CA GLY A 147 -3.34 7.59 -8.36
C GLY A 147 -2.23 7.70 -7.35
N ALA A 148 -2.64 7.88 -6.10
CA ALA A 148 -1.72 8.08 -5.01
C ALA A 148 -2.27 7.54 -3.70
N TYR A 149 -1.36 7.21 -2.79
CA TYR A 149 -1.64 6.96 -1.38
C TYR A 149 -1.05 8.09 -0.55
N ALA A 150 -1.80 8.57 0.43
CA ALA A 150 -1.41 9.64 1.34
C ALA A 150 -1.76 9.29 2.80
N ASN A 151 -0.94 9.77 3.73
CA ASN A 151 -1.20 9.67 5.16
C ASN A 151 -2.18 10.75 5.67
N ASP A 152 -2.38 11.82 4.90
CA ASP A 152 -3.30 12.93 5.19
C ASP A 152 -4.28 13.14 4.03
N PRO A 153 -5.50 13.63 4.28
CA PRO A 153 -6.45 13.91 3.21
C PRO A 153 -6.00 15.11 2.36
N TRP A 154 -6.37 15.12 1.07
CA TRP A 154 -6.10 16.23 0.15
C TRP A 154 -6.94 17.48 0.47
N LEU A 155 -6.58 18.22 1.51
CA LEU A 155 -7.25 19.47 1.91
C LEU A 155 -6.36 20.70 1.65
N PRO A 156 -6.95 21.85 1.28
CA PRO A 156 -6.21 23.10 1.18
C PRO A 156 -5.84 23.60 2.58
N HIS A 157 -4.58 24.02 2.75
CA HIS A 157 -4.14 24.70 3.97
C HIS A 157 -4.12 26.22 3.78
N GLU A 158 -4.52 26.97 4.80
CA GLU A 158 -4.49 28.45 4.82
C GLU A 158 -3.10 29.00 4.48
N ASN A 159 -2.06 28.34 4.98
CA ASN A 159 -0.66 28.76 4.80
C ASN A 159 -0.06 28.38 3.44
N LYS A 160 -0.85 27.79 2.51
CA LYS A 160 -0.41 27.39 1.16
C LYS A 160 0.96 26.68 1.15
N ARG A 161 1.08 25.65 1.97
CA ARG A 161 2.32 24.86 2.12
C ARG A 161 2.12 23.42 1.70
N PHE A 162 3.22 22.77 1.37
CA PHE A 162 3.26 21.33 1.23
C PHE A 162 3.09 20.63 2.59
N TYR A 163 2.49 19.44 2.58
CA TYR A 163 2.28 18.58 3.73
C TYR A 163 2.28 17.10 3.30
N GLY A 164 2.04 16.21 4.26
CA GLY A 164 2.22 14.76 4.11
C GLY A 164 3.61 14.32 4.57
N ASN A 165 3.80 13.01 4.68
CA ASN A 165 5.06 12.41 5.17
C ASN A 165 5.68 11.47 4.13
N GLY A 166 6.80 10.83 4.49
CA GLY A 166 7.52 9.88 3.62
C GLY A 166 6.83 8.53 3.40
N GLU A 167 5.64 8.30 3.95
CA GLU A 167 4.82 7.11 3.66
C GLU A 167 3.94 7.28 2.42
N CYS A 168 3.82 8.52 1.92
CA CYS A 168 3.14 8.84 0.68
C CYS A 168 3.80 8.16 -0.52
N PHE A 169 2.99 7.80 -1.53
CA PHE A 169 3.51 7.29 -2.80
C PHE A 169 2.53 7.53 -3.96
N LEU A 170 3.07 7.61 -5.18
CA LEU A 170 2.28 7.55 -6.41
C LEU A 170 2.23 6.11 -6.91
N TRP A 171 1.23 5.77 -7.70
CA TRP A 171 1.13 4.44 -8.30
C TRP A 171 0.35 4.44 -9.60
N LYS A 172 0.58 3.42 -10.43
CA LYS A 172 -0.24 3.14 -11.62
C LYS A 172 -0.44 1.63 -11.81
N LEU A 173 -1.51 1.28 -12.52
CA LEU A 173 -1.86 -0.08 -12.89
C LEU A 173 -1.82 -0.27 -14.41
N GLU A 174 -1.12 -1.31 -14.83
CA GLU A 174 -1.01 -1.71 -16.24
C GLU A 174 -1.58 -3.10 -16.45
N LYS A 175 -2.39 -3.31 -17.49
CA LYS A 175 -2.84 -4.66 -17.86
C LYS A 175 -1.78 -5.32 -18.73
N VAL A 176 -1.10 -6.32 -18.18
CA VAL A 176 -0.10 -7.10 -18.91
C VAL A 176 -0.64 -8.50 -19.22
N PRO A 177 -0.23 -9.12 -20.36
CA PRO A 177 -0.50 -10.53 -20.61
C PRO A 177 0.08 -11.39 -19.50
N GLU A 178 -0.70 -12.32 -18.98
CA GLU A 178 -0.21 -13.29 -18.01
C GLU A 178 0.64 -14.36 -18.72
N LEU A 179 1.85 -14.58 -18.20
CA LEU A 179 2.78 -15.59 -18.73
C LEU A 179 2.77 -16.79 -17.81
N VAL A 180 2.31 -17.93 -18.32
CA VAL A 180 2.42 -19.21 -17.60
C VAL A 180 3.69 -19.90 -18.06
N ILE A 181 4.58 -20.15 -17.11
CA ILE A 181 5.75 -21.01 -17.31
C ILE A 181 5.32 -22.42 -16.94
N LYS A 182 5.26 -23.31 -17.93
CA LYS A 182 5.09 -24.75 -17.69
C LYS A 182 6.47 -25.39 -17.78
N GLU A 183 6.88 -26.08 -16.72
CA GLU A 183 8.00 -27.01 -16.81
C GLU A 183 7.52 -28.28 -17.51
N SER A 184 8.08 -28.58 -18.68
CA SER A 184 7.90 -29.88 -19.30
C SER A 184 8.84 -30.90 -18.66
N ALA A 185 8.47 -32.18 -18.73
CA ALA A 185 9.28 -33.30 -18.23
C ALA A 185 10.72 -33.35 -18.81
N ASP A 186 10.95 -32.64 -19.91
CA ASP A 186 12.24 -32.55 -20.60
C ASP A 186 13.09 -31.34 -20.13
N ASN A 187 12.79 -30.75 -18.97
CA ASN A 187 13.45 -29.53 -18.45
C ASN A 187 13.45 -28.35 -19.46
N THR A 188 12.51 -28.34 -20.41
CA THR A 188 12.38 -27.27 -21.38
C THR A 188 11.33 -26.27 -20.90
N LEU A 189 11.74 -25.02 -20.67
CA LEU A 189 10.85 -23.94 -20.27
C LEU A 189 9.95 -23.56 -21.44
N GLN A 190 8.69 -24.01 -21.42
CA GLN A 190 7.71 -23.59 -22.43
C GLN A 190 6.90 -22.42 -21.88
N ARG A 191 7.17 -21.21 -22.40
CA ARG A 191 6.36 -20.02 -22.11
C ARG A 191 5.08 -20.08 -22.92
N THR A 192 3.95 -20.17 -22.24
CA THR A 192 2.63 -20.04 -22.89
C THR A 192 2.02 -18.70 -22.47
N GLN A 193 1.71 -17.84 -23.44
CA GLN A 193 0.89 -16.65 -23.20
C GLN A 193 -0.56 -17.10 -23.04
N THR A 194 -1.21 -16.72 -21.95
CA THR A 194 -2.65 -16.92 -21.77
C THR A 194 -3.42 -15.72 -22.30
N GLU A 195 -4.70 -15.91 -22.66
CA GLU A 195 -5.61 -14.80 -22.98
C GLU A 195 -5.91 -13.92 -21.75
N HIS A 196 -5.69 -14.46 -20.54
CA HIS A 196 -5.86 -13.74 -19.30
C HIS A 196 -4.84 -12.60 -19.15
N ARG A 197 -5.34 -11.43 -18.76
CA ARG A 197 -4.52 -10.25 -18.48
C ARG A 197 -4.56 -10.00 -16.98
N LYS A 198 -3.38 -9.86 -16.38
CA LYS A 198 -3.19 -9.54 -14.97
C LYS A 198 -2.89 -8.06 -14.81
N TRP A 199 -3.29 -7.49 -13.68
CA TRP A 199 -2.85 -6.16 -13.28
C TRP A 199 -1.40 -6.21 -12.80
N GLN A 200 -0.56 -5.39 -13.42
CA GLN A 200 0.78 -5.08 -12.96
C GLN A 200 0.74 -3.75 -12.22
N PHE A 201 1.14 -3.79 -10.95
CA PHE A 201 1.29 -2.61 -10.13
C PHE A 201 2.68 -2.01 -10.27
N VAL A 202 2.74 -0.70 -10.47
CA VAL A 202 3.97 0.09 -10.45
C VAL A 202 3.79 1.17 -9.40
N GLY A 203 4.55 1.06 -8.31
CA GLY A 203 4.56 2.03 -7.23
C GLY A 203 5.80 2.91 -7.30
N TYR A 204 5.64 4.17 -6.90
CA TYR A 204 6.68 5.20 -6.84
C TYR A 204 6.75 5.73 -5.40
N PRO A 205 7.55 5.07 -4.54
CA PRO A 205 7.71 5.48 -3.15
C PRO A 205 8.38 6.84 -3.05
N TYR A 206 8.20 7.50 -1.89
CA TYR A 206 8.89 8.73 -1.56
C TYR A 206 10.43 8.58 -1.64
N THR A 207 11.08 9.49 -2.35
CA THR A 207 12.54 9.44 -2.61
C THR A 207 13.36 10.04 -1.48
N GLY A 208 12.77 10.92 -0.67
CA GLY A 208 13.49 11.71 0.33
C GLY A 208 14.25 12.92 -0.22
N LEU A 209 14.15 13.25 -1.52
CA LEU A 209 14.87 14.38 -2.11
C LEU A 209 14.28 15.75 -1.72
N ASN A 210 12.97 15.82 -1.47
CA ASN A 210 12.26 17.00 -0.97
C ASN A 210 10.97 16.60 -0.26
N GLU A 211 10.38 17.53 0.49
CA GLU A 211 9.16 17.32 1.29
C GLU A 211 7.88 17.79 0.58
N PHE A 212 7.89 17.87 -0.75
CA PHE A 212 6.79 18.42 -1.54
C PHE A 212 5.72 17.37 -1.87
N ALA A 213 5.27 16.62 -0.85
CA ALA A 213 4.38 15.49 -1.01
C ALA A 213 2.96 15.89 -1.45
N ILE A 214 2.22 16.70 -0.69
CA ILE A 214 0.84 17.08 -1.01
C ILE A 214 0.71 18.59 -1.04
N TYR A 215 0.03 19.14 -2.04
CA TYR A 215 -0.30 20.56 -2.10
C TYR A 215 -1.68 20.78 -2.74
N CYS A 216 -2.54 21.49 -2.03
CA CYS A 216 -3.93 21.69 -2.44
C CYS A 216 -4.30 23.17 -2.30
N THR A 217 -5.16 23.64 -3.20
CA THR A 217 -5.71 25.00 -3.23
C THR A 217 -7.20 24.93 -3.59
N SER A 218 -7.92 26.06 -3.63
CA SER A 218 -9.29 26.07 -4.14
C SER A 218 -9.39 25.67 -5.63
N GLU A 219 -8.29 25.79 -6.38
CA GLU A 219 -8.27 25.63 -7.83
C GLU A 219 -7.73 24.28 -8.29
N PHE A 220 -7.03 23.55 -7.42
CA PHE A 220 -6.43 22.26 -7.76
C PHE A 220 -6.04 21.45 -6.53
N LEU A 221 -5.96 20.14 -6.73
CA LEU A 221 -5.22 19.22 -5.85
C LEU A 221 -3.96 18.74 -6.57
N SER A 222 -2.89 18.50 -5.83
CA SER A 222 -1.68 17.87 -6.38
C SER A 222 -0.94 17.02 -5.36
N MET A 223 -0.12 16.13 -5.90
CA MET A 223 0.74 15.23 -5.16
C MET A 223 2.07 15.00 -5.88
N GLY A 224 3.16 15.24 -5.17
CA GLY A 224 4.54 15.16 -5.63
C GLY A 224 4.92 16.38 -6.44
N ALA A 225 6.03 17.02 -6.11
CA ALA A 225 6.54 18.14 -6.88
C ALA A 225 8.07 18.12 -6.99
N GLY A 226 8.56 18.67 -8.08
CA GLY A 226 9.98 18.75 -8.35
C GLY A 226 10.19 19.47 -9.67
N ASP A 227 11.21 20.31 -9.75
CA ASP A 227 11.56 21.07 -10.95
C ASP A 227 10.36 21.79 -11.62
N GLY A 228 9.46 22.37 -10.80
CA GLY A 228 8.28 23.11 -11.28
C GLY A 228 7.11 22.25 -11.81
N HIS A 229 7.22 20.92 -11.75
CA HIS A 229 6.19 19.99 -12.21
C HIS A 229 5.55 19.23 -11.05
N TYR A 230 4.38 18.63 -11.31
CA TYR A 230 3.67 17.77 -10.36
C TYR A 230 3.64 16.32 -10.83
N GLY A 231 3.85 15.39 -9.90
CA GLY A 231 3.70 13.96 -10.12
C GLY A 231 2.26 13.60 -10.50
N LEU A 232 1.31 14.18 -9.77
CA LEU A 232 -0.11 14.15 -10.05
C LEU A 232 -0.73 15.52 -9.74
N TRP A 233 -1.56 16.03 -10.64
CA TRP A 233 -2.31 17.27 -10.48
C TRP A 233 -3.69 17.14 -11.12
N CYS A 234 -4.73 17.68 -10.49
CA CYS A 234 -6.09 17.72 -11.04
C CYS A 234 -6.71 19.11 -10.85
N ASP A 235 -7.46 19.55 -11.86
CA ASP A 235 -8.14 20.86 -11.83
C ASP A 235 -9.38 20.88 -10.90
N SER A 236 -9.89 22.07 -10.60
CA SER A 236 -11.05 22.28 -9.72
C SER A 236 -12.34 21.62 -10.21
N SER A 237 -12.43 21.34 -11.51
CA SER A 237 -13.56 20.62 -12.10
C SER A 237 -13.39 19.10 -12.04
N LEU A 238 -12.20 18.59 -11.70
CA LEU A 238 -11.88 17.15 -11.72
C LEU A 238 -12.13 16.53 -13.11
N LEU A 239 -11.93 17.31 -14.17
CA LEU A 239 -12.10 16.86 -15.57
C LEU A 239 -10.79 16.79 -16.32
N ARG A 240 -9.77 17.52 -15.86
CA ARG A 240 -8.43 17.52 -16.46
C ARG A 240 -7.38 17.33 -15.40
N GLY A 241 -6.33 16.61 -15.78
CA GLY A 241 -5.18 16.40 -14.93
C GLY A 241 -3.87 16.50 -15.69
N VAL A 242 -2.81 16.57 -14.90
CA VAL A 242 -1.43 16.61 -15.35
C VAL A 242 -0.62 15.61 -14.53
N SER A 243 0.31 14.94 -15.18
CA SER A 243 1.29 14.07 -14.54
C SER A 243 2.63 14.18 -15.26
N TYR A 244 3.66 14.54 -14.52
CA TYR A 244 5.04 14.59 -14.99
C TYR A 244 5.94 13.81 -14.03
N PRO A 245 7.16 13.46 -14.45
CA PRO A 245 8.18 13.06 -13.50
C PRO A 245 8.42 14.15 -12.45
N CYS A 246 8.60 13.75 -11.20
CA CYS A 246 8.92 14.68 -10.12
C CYS A 246 9.96 14.08 -9.15
N ASP A 247 10.73 14.95 -8.51
CA ASP A 247 11.80 14.55 -7.59
C ASP A 247 11.26 13.83 -6.34
N THR A 248 10.08 14.23 -5.83
CA THR A 248 9.50 13.67 -4.58
C THR A 248 9.29 12.16 -4.65
N PHE A 249 8.90 11.63 -5.81
CA PHE A 249 8.54 10.21 -5.98
C PHE A 249 9.36 9.50 -7.06
N GLY A 250 10.14 10.23 -7.86
CA GLY A 250 10.90 9.65 -8.98
C GLY A 250 10.00 8.95 -9.99
N ASN A 251 8.73 9.36 -10.09
CA ASN A 251 7.76 8.71 -10.94
C ASN A 251 7.99 9.04 -12.42
N GLU A 252 7.44 8.21 -13.30
CA GLU A 252 7.21 8.60 -14.69
C GLU A 252 5.78 9.17 -14.84
N THR A 253 5.43 9.60 -16.05
CA THR A 253 4.05 10.00 -16.38
C THR A 253 3.08 8.85 -16.09
N LEU A 254 2.10 9.11 -15.22
CA LEU A 254 1.17 8.08 -14.73
C LEU A 254 0.08 7.71 -15.75
N SER A 255 -0.42 8.70 -16.51
CA SER A 255 -1.51 8.49 -17.47
C SER A 255 -1.02 7.92 -18.79
N LYS A 256 -1.85 7.06 -19.38
CA LYS A 256 -1.64 6.52 -20.73
C LYS A 256 -1.90 7.55 -21.83
N GLU A 257 -2.71 8.58 -21.55
CA GLU A 257 -2.90 9.72 -22.44
C GLU A 257 -1.64 10.60 -22.59
N GLY A 258 -0.68 10.46 -21.67
CA GLY A 258 0.52 11.26 -21.60
C GLY A 258 0.45 12.33 -20.51
N PRO A 259 1.30 13.37 -20.56
CA PRO A 259 1.46 14.29 -19.43
C PRO A 259 0.23 15.13 -19.11
N LYS A 260 -0.65 15.35 -20.08
CA LYS A 260 -1.96 15.99 -19.91
C LYS A 260 -3.02 14.96 -20.25
N PHE A 261 -3.99 14.80 -19.37
CA PHE A 261 -5.01 13.76 -19.53
C PHE A 261 -6.39 14.27 -19.14
N HIS A 262 -7.41 13.57 -19.63
CA HIS A 262 -8.78 13.82 -19.25
C HIS A 262 -9.20 12.82 -18.18
N ILE A 263 -9.88 13.32 -17.17
CA ILE A 263 -10.36 12.50 -16.08
C ILE A 263 -11.76 11.98 -16.47
N ASN A 264 -11.89 10.66 -16.51
CA ASN A 264 -13.16 9.97 -16.74
C ASN A 264 -13.76 9.45 -15.42
N GLY A 265 -12.95 9.28 -14.38
CA GLY A 265 -13.40 8.93 -13.05
C GLY A 265 -12.38 9.32 -11.99
N VAL A 266 -12.88 9.71 -10.81
CA VAL A 266 -12.09 9.92 -9.58
C VAL A 266 -12.80 9.23 -8.44
N GLU A 267 -12.06 8.53 -7.60
CA GLU A 267 -12.51 8.04 -6.30
C GLU A 267 -11.49 8.39 -5.23
N ILE A 268 -11.96 8.72 -4.02
CA ILE A 268 -11.11 8.82 -2.82
C ILE A 268 -11.63 7.84 -1.77
N TRP A 269 -10.71 7.02 -1.28
CA TRP A 269 -10.95 5.96 -0.30
C TRP A 269 -10.21 6.27 0.99
N ARG A 270 -10.88 6.00 2.11
CA ARG A 270 -10.27 5.91 3.45
C ARG A 270 -9.92 4.46 3.74
N VAL A 271 -8.72 4.22 4.27
CA VAL A 271 -8.23 2.92 4.72
C VAL A 271 -8.05 2.96 6.23
N GLY A 272 -8.92 2.23 6.95
CA GLY A 272 -9.03 2.27 8.41
C GLY A 272 -10.13 3.16 8.95
#